data_AF-A0A7J6SBW5-F1
#
_entry.id   AF-A0A7J6SBW5-F1
#
_cell.length_a   1.000
_cell.length_b   1.000
_cell.length_c   1.000
_cell.angle_alpha   90.00
_cell.angle_beta   90.00
_cell.angle_gamma   90.00
#
_symmetry.space_group_name_H-M   'P 1'
#
loop_
_entity.id
_entity.type
_entity.pdbx_description
1 polymer ?
#
loop_
_entity_poly.entity_id
_entity_poly.type
_entity_poly.pdbx_seq_one_letter_code
_entity_poly.pdbx_strand_id
1 'polypeptide(L)'
;MVVALASPVNSPWLPGAESRIEVAVGDETFHATGLTVVEENWLEVYPYVKWKGSTELPPVVLHQRVRVTELMMSSGTTEPPELLSEAELIDLMDKNHIGTDATMHEHIATIENRGYASRTPDGDFRLHLAAPRLRAQMEADMDLVARGAKTKDTMVAACLTTMRQIYVMV
;
A
#
# COMPACT_ATOMS: atom_id res chain seq x y z
N MET A 1 2.68 -30.81 -24.00
CA MET A 1 1.31 -30.67 -24.53
C MET A 1 0.80 -29.35 -23.99
N VAL A 2 0.68 -28.33 -24.84
CA VAL A 2 0.26 -27.00 -24.38
C VAL A 2 -1.25 -27.02 -24.23
N VAL A 3 -1.74 -26.86 -23.01
CA VAL A 3 -3.16 -26.73 -22.71
C VAL A 3 -3.39 -25.30 -22.26
N ALA A 4 -4.08 -24.51 -23.09
CA ALA A 4 -4.62 -23.23 -22.68
C ALA A 4 -5.83 -23.47 -21.76
N LEU A 5 -5.81 -22.93 -20.55
CA LEU A 5 -7.01 -22.74 -19.73
C LEU A 5 -7.36 -21.25 -19.78
N ALA A 6 -8.56 -20.93 -20.30
CA ALA A 6 -9.09 -19.58 -20.31
C ALA A 6 -10.30 -19.55 -19.37
N SER A 7 -10.25 -18.73 -18.33
CA SER A 7 -11.38 -18.48 -17.43
C SER A 7 -11.61 -16.98 -17.30
N PRO A 8 -12.79 -16.46 -17.66
CA PRO A 8 -13.14 -15.08 -17.39
C PRO A 8 -13.47 -14.92 -15.90
N VAL A 9 -12.73 -14.05 -15.20
CA VAL A 9 -13.09 -13.64 -13.84
C VAL A 9 -14.00 -12.42 -13.98
N ASN A 10 -15.31 -12.63 -13.81
CA ASN A 10 -16.28 -11.54 -13.86
C ASN A 10 -16.54 -11.05 -12.43
N SER A 11 -15.94 -9.91 -12.06
CA SER A 11 -16.20 -9.26 -10.78
C SER A 11 -17.24 -8.15 -10.96
N PRO A 12 -18.37 -8.14 -10.21
CA PRO A 12 -19.50 -7.25 -10.46
C PRO A 12 -19.24 -5.75 -10.23
N TRP A 13 -18.07 -5.38 -9.72
CA TRP A 13 -17.70 -3.99 -9.40
C TRP A 13 -16.56 -3.45 -10.28
N LEU A 14 -16.02 -4.27 -11.19
CA LEU A 14 -14.94 -3.86 -12.07
C LEU A 14 -15.50 -3.44 -13.44
N PRO A 15 -15.18 -2.23 -13.93
CA PRO A 15 -15.56 -1.76 -15.27
C PRO A 15 -14.87 -2.52 -16.43
N GLY A 16 -14.29 -3.68 -16.17
CA GLY A 16 -13.51 -4.45 -17.14
C GLY A 16 -13.56 -5.96 -16.91
N ALA A 17 -13.31 -6.70 -17.97
CA ALA A 17 -13.17 -8.15 -17.98
C ALA A 17 -11.69 -8.54 -17.88
N GLU A 18 -11.36 -9.35 -16.88
CA GLU A 18 -10.03 -9.98 -16.76
C GLU A 18 -10.05 -11.35 -17.44
N SER A 19 -9.08 -11.58 -18.31
CA SER A 19 -8.82 -12.85 -18.98
C SER A 19 -7.47 -13.39 -18.56
N ARG A 20 -7.41 -14.66 -18.18
CA ARG A 20 -6.17 -15.36 -17.84
C ARG A 20 -6.00 -16.56 -18.75
N ILE A 21 -4.81 -16.71 -19.34
CA ILE A 21 -4.41 -17.87 -20.15
C ILE A 21 -3.25 -18.56 -19.45
N GLU A 22 -3.39 -19.85 -19.17
CA GLU A 22 -2.30 -20.68 -18.64
C GLU A 22 -1.72 -21.58 -19.73
N VAL A 23 -0.41 -21.78 -19.77
CA VAL A 23 0.31 -22.50 -20.82
C VAL A 23 1.30 -23.47 -20.16
N ALA A 24 1.10 -24.76 -20.37
CA ALA A 24 2.04 -25.80 -19.92
C ALA A 24 3.14 -26.07 -20.97
N VAL A 25 4.40 -25.89 -20.59
CA VAL A 25 5.59 -26.16 -21.42
C VAL A 25 6.48 -27.16 -20.68
N GLY A 26 6.48 -28.42 -21.13
CA GLY A 26 7.15 -29.50 -20.39
C GLY A 26 6.47 -29.72 -19.03
N ASP A 27 7.24 -29.61 -17.96
CA ASP A 27 6.78 -29.72 -16.57
C ASP A 27 6.52 -28.34 -15.91
N GLU A 28 6.74 -27.23 -16.63
CA GLU A 28 6.55 -25.88 -16.13
C GLU A 28 5.24 -25.26 -16.64
N THR A 29 4.63 -24.39 -15.84
CA THR A 29 3.39 -23.67 -16.18
C THR A 29 3.64 -22.17 -16.18
N PHE A 30 3.25 -21.52 -17.29
CA PHE A 30 3.32 -20.09 -17.48
C PHE A 30 1.90 -19.51 -17.53
N HIS A 31 1.73 -18.24 -17.21
CA HIS A 31 0.45 -17.57 -17.31
C HIS A 31 0.60 -16.19 -17.96
N ALA A 32 -0.45 -15.76 -18.66
CA ALA A 32 -0.61 -14.43 -19.17
C ALA A 32 -1.97 -13.89 -18.72
N THR A 33 -1.99 -12.64 -18.25
CA THR A 33 -3.19 -11.93 -17.81
C THR A 33 -3.43 -10.75 -18.73
N GLY A 34 -4.68 -10.61 -19.17
CA GLY A 34 -5.17 -9.52 -19.98
C GLY A 34 -6.37 -8.89 -19.32
N LEU A 35 -6.53 -7.60 -19.54
CA LEU A 35 -7.60 -6.82 -18.93
C LEU A 35 -8.20 -5.98 -20.04
N THR A 36 -9.52 -6.02 -20.18
CA THR A 36 -10.26 -5.25 -21.19
C THR A 36 -11.31 -4.42 -20.48
N VAL A 37 -11.25 -3.09 -20.62
CA VAL A 37 -12.25 -2.20 -20.04
C VAL A 37 -13.52 -2.27 -20.89
N VAL A 38 -14.65 -2.62 -20.28
CA VAL A 38 -15.95 -2.77 -20.96
C VAL A 38 -16.75 -1.47 -20.88
N GLU A 39 -16.73 -0.80 -19.72
CA GLU A 39 -17.47 0.44 -19.48
C GLU A 39 -16.68 1.37 -18.57
N GLU A 40 -16.24 2.55 -19.03
CA GLU A 40 -15.36 3.42 -18.23
C GLU A 40 -16.03 4.00 -16.97
N ASN A 41 -17.36 4.18 -16.98
CA ASN A 41 -18.16 4.62 -15.83
C ASN A 41 -17.53 5.85 -15.11
N TRP A 42 -17.18 5.74 -13.82
CA TRP A 42 -16.61 6.84 -13.04
C TRP A 42 -15.24 7.33 -13.56
N LEU A 43 -14.54 6.52 -14.38
CA LEU A 43 -13.26 6.91 -14.99
C LEU A 43 -13.44 8.07 -15.98
N GLU A 44 -14.63 8.26 -16.57
CA GLU A 44 -14.92 9.41 -17.44
C GLU A 44 -14.82 10.74 -16.68
N VAL A 45 -15.15 10.73 -15.39
CA VAL A 45 -15.21 11.93 -14.54
C VAL A 45 -13.92 12.13 -13.73
N TYR A 46 -13.13 11.07 -13.50
CA TYR A 46 -11.95 11.09 -12.65
C TYR A 46 -10.64 10.82 -13.42
N PRO A 47 -10.06 11.84 -14.09
CA PRO A 47 -8.93 11.68 -15.01
C PRO A 47 -7.58 11.40 -14.34
N TYR A 48 -7.53 11.38 -13.01
CA TYR A 48 -6.30 11.16 -12.23
C TYR A 48 -5.91 9.69 -12.14
N VAL A 49 -6.87 8.77 -12.28
CA VAL A 49 -6.60 7.33 -12.37
C VAL A 49 -6.59 6.92 -13.82
N LYS A 50 -5.39 6.68 -14.36
CA LYS A 50 -5.24 6.16 -15.73
C LYS A 50 -5.21 4.65 -15.67
N TRP A 51 -6.28 4.01 -16.17
CA TRP A 51 -6.26 2.58 -16.44
C TRP A 51 -5.40 2.31 -17.68
N LYS A 52 -4.08 2.21 -17.47
CA LYS A 52 -3.14 1.91 -18.54
C LYS A 52 -3.22 0.42 -18.86
N GLY A 53 -3.78 0.08 -20.02
CA GLY A 53 -3.63 -1.26 -20.60
C GLY A 53 -4.93 -2.02 -20.72
N SER A 54 -5.69 -1.72 -21.78
CA SER A 54 -6.43 -2.80 -22.43
C SER A 54 -5.39 -3.71 -23.09
N THR A 55 -4.83 -4.64 -22.32
CA THR A 55 -4.00 -5.71 -22.89
C THR A 55 -4.96 -6.83 -23.24
N GLU A 56 -5.53 -6.73 -24.43
CA GLU A 56 -6.35 -7.80 -24.97
C GLU A 56 -5.47 -9.01 -25.25
N LEU A 57 -5.83 -10.15 -24.66
CA LEU A 57 -5.20 -11.40 -24.99
C LEU A 57 -5.79 -11.95 -26.29
N PRO A 58 -4.97 -12.60 -27.13
CA PRO A 58 -5.47 -13.23 -28.34
C PRO A 58 -6.47 -14.34 -27.98
N PRO A 59 -7.52 -14.54 -28.78
CA PRO A 59 -8.48 -15.61 -28.53
C PRO A 59 -7.79 -16.97 -28.67
N VAL A 60 -7.87 -17.78 -27.62
CA VAL A 60 -7.35 -19.16 -27.58
C VAL A 60 -8.42 -20.14 -27.13
N VAL A 61 -8.40 -21.32 -27.73
CA VAL A 61 -9.33 -22.41 -27.39
C VAL A 61 -8.70 -23.31 -26.33
N LEU A 62 -9.51 -23.86 -25.44
CA LEU A 62 -9.07 -24.85 -24.47
C LEU A 62 -8.34 -26.00 -25.18
N HIS A 63 -7.16 -26.37 -24.68
CA HIS A 63 -6.29 -27.41 -25.26
C HIS A 63 -5.67 -27.06 -26.63
N GLN A 64 -5.71 -25.80 -27.06
CA GLN A 64 -5.00 -25.36 -28.26
C GLN A 64 -3.48 -25.47 -28.08
N ARG A 65 -2.80 -26.09 -29.05
CA ARG A 65 -1.35 -26.15 -29.08
C ARG A 65 -0.78 -24.83 -29.58
N VAL A 66 0.04 -24.20 -28.76
CA VAL A 66 0.75 -22.95 -29.10
C VAL A 66 2.21 -23.27 -29.38
N ARG A 67 2.81 -22.59 -30.37
CA ARG A 67 4.24 -22.67 -30.65
C ARG A 67 4.97 -21.65 -29.78
N VAL A 68 5.96 -22.12 -29.02
CA VAL A 68 6.84 -21.25 -28.23
C VAL A 68 7.82 -20.55 -29.17
N THR A 69 7.86 -19.22 -29.13
CA THR A 69 8.77 -18.41 -29.96
C THR A 69 10.16 -18.33 -29.33
N GLU A 70 10.21 -18.06 -28.03
CA GLU A 70 11.46 -17.87 -27.28
C GLU A 70 11.25 -18.27 -25.82
N LEU A 71 12.30 -18.82 -25.19
CA LEU A 71 12.37 -19.10 -23.75
C LEU A 71 13.63 -18.41 -23.23
N MET A 72 13.45 -17.38 -22.41
CA MET A 72 14.54 -16.61 -21.82
C MET A 72 14.59 -16.82 -20.31
N MET A 73 15.79 -16.98 -19.78
CA MET A 73 16.03 -17.00 -18.33
C MET A 73 16.61 -15.65 -17.92
N SER A 74 15.77 -14.77 -17.39
CA SER A 74 16.20 -13.46 -16.87
C SER A 74 16.71 -13.60 -15.44
N SER A 75 17.79 -12.87 -15.13
CA SER A 75 18.29 -12.71 -13.76
C SER A 75 17.83 -11.36 -13.22
N GLY A 76 17.24 -11.34 -12.03
CA GLY A 76 16.86 -10.12 -11.31
C GLY A 76 17.60 -10.04 -9.97
N THR A 77 17.78 -8.83 -9.46
CA THR A 77 18.31 -8.59 -8.11
C THR A 77 17.25 -7.84 -7.29
N THR A 78 17.16 -8.10 -5.99
CA THR A 78 16.27 -7.36 -5.11
C THR A 78 16.77 -5.94 -4.93
N GLU A 79 15.90 -4.96 -5.09
CA GLU A 79 16.22 -3.56 -4.85
C GLU A 79 15.94 -3.19 -3.39
N PRO A 80 16.71 -2.26 -2.80
CA PRO A 80 16.40 -1.73 -1.48
C PRO A 80 15.05 -0.97 -1.53
N PRO A 81 14.34 -0.85 -0.39
CA PRO A 81 13.12 -0.06 -0.32
C PRO A 81 13.38 1.40 -0.70
N GLU A 82 12.41 1.99 -1.38
CA GLU A 82 12.41 3.43 -1.66
C GLU A 82 12.25 4.24 -0.37
N LEU A 83 12.58 5.53 -0.46
CA LEU A 83 12.32 6.45 0.63
C LEU A 83 10.82 6.70 0.77
N LEU A 84 10.38 7.12 1.95
CA LEU A 84 8.95 7.32 2.20
C LEU A 84 8.48 8.63 1.58
N SER A 85 7.49 8.57 0.71
CA SER A 85 6.73 9.74 0.30
C SER A 85 5.84 10.27 1.44
N GLU A 86 5.33 11.50 1.31
CA GLU A 86 4.39 12.06 2.29
C GLU A 86 3.13 11.19 2.46
N ALA A 87 2.60 10.67 1.35
CA ALA A 87 1.41 9.83 1.36
C ALA A 87 1.67 8.52 2.10
N GLU A 88 2.82 7.87 1.85
CA GLU A 88 3.20 6.64 2.56
C GLU A 88 3.47 6.89 4.04
N LEU A 89 4.02 8.06 4.38
CA LEU A 89 4.21 8.46 5.78
C LEU A 89 2.86 8.66 6.48
N ILE A 90 1.90 9.32 5.83
CA ILE A 90 0.53 9.49 6.34
C ILE A 90 -0.13 8.11 6.53
N ASP A 91 -0.05 7.22 5.53
CA ASP A 91 -0.57 5.86 5.63
C ASP A 91 0.09 5.08 6.78
N LEU A 92 1.38 5.27 6.99
CA LEU A 92 2.12 4.62 8.07
C LEU A 92 1.72 5.20 9.43
N MET A 93 1.48 6.51 9.54
CA MET A 93 0.97 7.16 10.74
C MET A 93 -0.43 6.64 11.10
N ASP A 94 -1.32 6.52 10.09
CA ASP A 94 -2.67 5.99 10.26
C ASP A 94 -2.66 4.52 10.71
N LYS A 95 -1.88 3.67 10.03
CA LYS A 95 -1.69 2.25 10.40
C LYS A 95 -1.15 2.07 11.82
N ASN A 96 -0.35 3.02 12.31
CA ASN A 96 0.20 3.00 13.67
C ASN A 96 -0.67 3.77 14.67
N HIS A 97 -1.81 4.31 14.25
CA HIS A 97 -2.74 5.09 15.06
C HIS A 97 -2.05 6.25 15.80
N ILE A 98 -1.26 7.02 15.07
CA ILE A 98 -0.66 8.28 15.55
C ILE A 98 -1.11 9.45 14.65
N GLY A 99 -1.39 10.60 15.26
CA GLY A 99 -1.94 11.76 14.57
C GLY A 99 -3.44 11.66 14.27
N THR A 100 -4.24 10.95 15.09
CA THR A 100 -5.62 10.54 14.79
C THR A 100 -6.69 11.65 14.70
N ASP A 101 -6.35 12.92 14.99
CA ASP A 101 -7.28 14.05 14.95
C ASP A 101 -6.87 15.11 13.92
N ALA A 102 -6.65 14.66 12.67
CA ALA A 102 -6.12 15.47 11.59
C ALA A 102 -4.77 16.17 11.89
N THR A 103 -3.99 15.67 12.86
CA THR A 103 -2.72 16.28 13.30
C THR A 103 -1.49 15.75 12.56
N MET A 104 -1.66 14.80 11.62
CA MET A 104 -0.56 14.21 10.85
C MET A 104 0.26 15.28 10.11
N HIS A 105 -0.42 16.21 9.45
CA HIS A 105 0.23 17.32 8.71
C HIS A 105 1.07 18.22 9.62
N GLU A 106 0.61 18.54 10.84
CA GLU A 106 1.35 19.36 11.79
C GLU A 106 2.64 18.67 12.28
N HIS A 107 2.55 17.36 12.52
CA HIS A 107 3.71 16.56 12.93
C HIS A 107 4.76 16.44 11.82
N ILE A 108 4.32 16.24 10.57
CA ILE A 108 5.20 16.22 9.40
C ILE A 108 5.86 17.60 9.21
N ALA A 109 5.10 18.69 9.26
CA ALA A 109 5.65 20.04 9.15
C ALA A 109 6.66 20.36 10.27
N THR A 110 6.45 19.83 11.48
CA THR A 110 7.38 20.03 12.60
C THR A 110 8.74 19.38 12.36
N ILE A 111 8.77 18.16 11.80
CA ILE A 111 10.05 17.46 11.53
C ILE A 111 10.79 18.09 10.35
N GLU A 112 10.06 18.62 9.35
CA GLU A 112 10.63 19.38 8.24
C GLU A 112 11.24 20.70 8.72
N ASN A 113 10.47 21.50 9.47
CA ASN A 113 10.91 22.80 9.98
C ASN A 113 12.15 22.71 10.90
N ARG A 114 12.31 21.58 11.59
CA ARG A 114 13.48 21.32 12.45
C ARG A 114 14.67 20.75 11.70
N GLY A 115 14.53 20.48 10.40
CA GLY A 115 15.58 19.89 9.56
C GLY A 115 15.88 18.42 9.88
N TYR A 116 14.96 17.70 10.53
CA TYR A 116 15.12 16.26 10.80
C TYR A 116 14.73 15.40 9.60
N ALA A 117 13.86 15.93 8.74
CA ALA A 117 13.53 15.35 7.46
C ALA A 117 13.60 16.45 6.39
N SER A 118 14.09 16.11 5.21
CA SER A 118 14.16 17.01 4.08
C SER A 118 13.48 16.36 2.91
N ARG A 119 12.57 17.07 2.26
CA ARG A 119 11.95 16.63 1.01
C ARG A 119 13.02 16.62 -0.09
N THR A 120 13.28 15.46 -0.70
CA THR A 120 14.03 15.40 -1.96
C THR A 120 13.22 16.06 -3.09
N PRO A 121 13.84 16.42 -4.23
CA PRO A 121 13.10 16.95 -5.39
C PRO A 121 11.90 16.09 -5.81
N ASP A 122 11.95 14.80 -5.50
CA ASP A 122 10.94 13.79 -5.81
C ASP A 122 9.86 13.61 -4.73
N GLY A 123 9.99 14.27 -3.57
CA GLY A 123 8.96 14.26 -2.51
C GLY A 123 9.23 13.34 -1.31
N ASP A 124 10.41 12.73 -1.22
CA ASP A 124 10.67 11.69 -0.22
C ASP A 124 11.34 12.19 1.06
N PHE A 125 11.10 11.46 2.15
CA PHE A 125 11.61 11.70 3.49
C PHE A 125 12.59 10.62 3.95
N ARG A 126 13.75 11.04 4.49
CA ARG A 126 14.65 10.17 5.25
C ARG A 126 14.31 10.26 6.74
N LEU A 127 13.63 9.26 7.29
CA LEU A 127 13.26 9.23 8.72
C LEU A 127 13.59 7.89 9.37
N HIS A 128 14.35 7.92 10.47
CA HIS A 128 14.46 6.77 11.38
C HIS A 128 13.37 6.90 12.45
N LEU A 129 12.26 6.18 12.26
CA LEU A 129 11.15 6.16 13.21
C LEU A 129 11.51 5.35 14.46
N ALA A 130 11.47 5.98 15.63
CA ALA A 130 11.35 5.26 16.89
C ALA A 130 9.96 4.60 16.99
N ALA A 131 9.84 3.51 17.75
CA ALA A 131 8.60 2.75 17.85
C ALA A 131 7.42 3.65 18.31
N PRO A 132 6.33 3.79 17.53
CA PRO A 132 5.24 4.75 17.79
C PRO A 132 4.29 4.32 18.92
N ARG A 133 4.54 3.17 19.55
CA ARG A 133 3.65 2.50 20.50
C ARG A 133 3.17 3.38 21.64
N LEU A 134 4.08 4.13 22.27
CA LEU A 134 3.73 4.98 23.40
C LEU A 134 2.77 6.10 22.97
N ARG A 135 3.04 6.72 21.81
CA ARG A 135 2.23 7.81 21.29
C ARG A 135 0.83 7.33 20.91
N ALA A 136 0.74 6.19 20.23
CA ALA A 136 -0.54 5.57 19.88
C ALA A 136 -1.40 5.30 21.13
N GLN A 137 -0.80 4.79 22.21
CA GLN A 137 -1.50 4.56 23.47
C GLN A 137 -2.02 5.86 24.11
N MET A 138 -1.26 6.96 24.01
CA MET A 138 -1.67 8.26 24.55
C MET A 138 -2.85 8.85 23.79
N GLU A 139 -2.88 8.72 22.47
CA GLU A 139 -3.99 9.17 21.63
C GLU A 139 -5.25 8.33 21.88
N ALA A 140 -5.11 7.01 21.96
CA ALA A 140 -6.23 6.12 22.35
C ALA A 140 -6.79 6.45 23.74
N ASP A 141 -5.92 6.74 24.71
CA ASP A 141 -6.34 7.18 26.04
C ASP A 141 -7.06 8.53 26.01
N MET A 142 -6.62 9.45 25.15
CA MET A 142 -7.28 10.75 24.96
C MET A 142 -8.68 10.59 24.37
N ASP A 143 -8.85 9.68 23.41
CA ASP A 143 -10.17 9.30 22.88
C ASP A 143 -11.10 8.73 23.95
N LEU A 144 -10.57 7.89 24.85
CA LEU A 144 -11.35 7.36 25.97
C LEU A 144 -11.79 8.44 26.96
N VAL A 145 -10.95 9.47 27.17
CA VAL A 145 -11.32 10.64 27.98
C VAL A 145 -12.40 11.46 27.27
N ALA A 146 -12.28 11.68 25.96
CA ALA A 146 -13.27 12.40 25.16
C ALA A 146 -14.65 11.71 25.17
N ARG A 147 -14.67 10.36 25.19
CA ARG A 147 -15.90 9.55 25.31
C ARG A 147 -16.43 9.44 26.75
N GLY A 148 -15.73 10.00 27.74
CA GLY A 148 -16.10 9.93 29.15
C GLY A 148 -15.86 8.57 29.83
N ALA A 149 -15.16 7.64 29.18
CA ALA A 149 -14.86 6.31 29.71
C ALA A 149 -13.63 6.31 30.66
N LYS A 150 -12.77 7.33 30.55
CA LYS A 150 -11.57 7.49 31.38
C LYS A 150 -11.51 8.91 31.94
N THR A 151 -10.97 9.06 33.15
CA THR A 151 -10.79 10.38 33.77
C THR A 151 -9.47 11.01 33.35
N LYS A 152 -9.46 12.33 33.18
CA LYS A 152 -8.25 13.09 32.81
C LYS A 152 -7.09 12.84 33.77
N ASP A 153 -7.34 12.86 35.08
CA ASP A 153 -6.28 12.75 36.09
C ASP A 153 -5.58 11.39 36.06
N THR A 154 -6.34 10.30 35.84
CA THR A 154 -5.77 8.96 35.74
C THR A 154 -4.94 8.80 34.47
N MET A 155 -5.40 9.36 33.35
CA MET A 155 -4.68 9.36 32.07
C MET A 155 -3.36 10.12 32.18
N VAL A 156 -3.37 11.34 32.72
CA VAL A 156 -2.17 12.17 32.87
C VAL A 156 -1.17 11.52 33.83
N ALA A 157 -1.62 10.98 34.97
CA ALA A 157 -0.75 10.31 35.93
C ALA A 157 -0.05 9.08 35.33
N ALA A 158 -0.79 8.24 34.59
CA ALA A 158 -0.23 7.07 33.91
C ALA A 158 0.79 7.47 32.83
N CYS A 159 0.44 8.45 32.00
CA CYS A 159 1.29 9.00 30.96
C CYS A 159 2.63 9.54 31.51
N LEU A 160 2.57 10.39 32.54
CA LEU A 160 3.76 10.97 33.16
C LEU A 160 4.64 9.89 33.83
N THR A 161 4.03 8.87 34.42
CA THR A 161 4.76 7.75 35.04
C THR A 161 5.58 7.00 33.99
N THR A 162 4.96 6.64 32.87
CA THR A 162 5.64 5.94 31.77
C THR A 162 6.73 6.82 31.14
N MET A 163 6.45 8.10 30.88
CA MET A 163 7.47 9.02 30.35
C MET A 163 8.65 9.19 31.29
N ARG A 164 8.41 9.30 32.60
CA ARG A 164 9.47 9.41 33.60
C ARG A 164 10.35 8.15 33.63
N GLN A 165 9.76 6.96 33.52
CA GLN A 165 10.51 5.71 33.46
C GLN A 165 11.44 5.67 32.25
N ILE A 166 10.93 6.04 31.08
CA ILE A 166 11.72 6.09 29.84
C ILE A 166 12.85 7.11 29.96
N TYR A 167 12.56 8.30 30.50
CA TYR A 167 13.56 9.36 30.67
C TYR A 167 14.72 8.98 31.59
N VAL A 168 14.45 8.20 32.65
CA VAL A 168 15.51 7.74 33.58
C VAL A 168 16.31 6.56 33.02
N MET A 169 15.77 5.84 32.03
CA MET A 169 16.43 4.70 31.39
C MET A 169 17.39 5.08 30.25
N VAL A 170 17.28 6.31 29.72
CA VAL A 170 18.14 6.86 28.67
C VAL A 170 19.26 7.67 29.30
#